data_AF-A0A4R4KMC0-F1
#
_entry.id   AF-A0A4R4KMC0-F1
#
_cell.length_a   1.000
_cell.length_b   1.000
_cell.length_c   1.000
_cell.angle_alpha   90.00
_cell.angle_beta   90.00
_cell.angle_gamma   90.00
#
_symmetry.space_group_name_H-M   'P 1'
#
loop_
_entity.id
_entity.type
_entity.pdbx_description
1 polymer ?
#
loop_
_entity_poly.entity_id
_entity_poly.type
_entity_poly.pdbx_seq_one_letter_code
_entity_poly.pdbx_strand_id
1 'polypeptide(L)'
;MEPLGISHDAFGRLRLADFIRAEHLEQLRGWEYLERCWIGEASGFTEWLRLESAPEVTRSVAMDLVALPEATLQSMIGALRLPLRAGLDQQEITAVFGEPTETQRFVQDRVTLVFRIGAVEPYELGCTVHEEQGLIYLTMHPTPLPD
;
A
#
# COMPACT_ATOMS: atom_id res chain seq x y z
N MET A 1 -15.32 -16.47 5.15
CA MET A 1 -14.26 -15.45 5.07
C MET A 1 -14.13 -15.05 3.62
N GLU A 2 -14.29 -13.76 3.32
CA GLU A 2 -13.89 -13.26 2.01
C GLU A 2 -12.36 -13.41 1.87
N PRO A 3 -11.83 -13.65 0.67
CA PRO A 3 -10.38 -13.67 0.46
C PRO A 3 -9.81 -12.29 0.80
N LEU A 4 -8.76 -12.26 1.61
CA LEU A 4 -8.01 -11.04 1.91
C LEU A 4 -7.28 -10.56 0.65
N GLY A 5 -7.47 -9.29 0.30
CA GLY A 5 -6.86 -8.65 -0.87
C GLY A 5 -7.74 -8.63 -2.13
N ILE A 6 -7.25 -7.90 -3.13
CA ILE A 6 -7.84 -7.71 -4.47
C ILE A 6 -7.11 -8.59 -5.49
N SER A 7 -7.73 -8.96 -6.62
CA SER A 7 -7.01 -9.71 -7.66
C SER A 7 -5.88 -8.89 -8.29
N HIS A 8 -4.81 -9.53 -8.77
CA HIS A 8 -3.68 -8.82 -9.41
C HIS A 8 -4.14 -8.01 -10.63
N ASP A 9 -5.08 -8.55 -11.40
CA ASP A 9 -5.67 -7.87 -12.55
C ASP A 9 -6.50 -6.63 -12.16
N ALA A 10 -7.28 -6.70 -11.09
CA ALA A 10 -8.04 -5.56 -10.61
C ALA A 10 -7.12 -4.52 -9.94
N PHE A 11 -6.14 -4.95 -9.15
CA PHE A 11 -5.08 -4.11 -8.59
C PHE A 11 -4.30 -3.39 -9.69
N GLY A 12 -3.96 -4.08 -10.79
CA GLY A 12 -3.24 -3.49 -11.92
C GLY A 12 -3.97 -2.33 -12.61
N ARG A 13 -5.31 -2.29 -12.53
CA ARG A 13 -6.13 -1.25 -13.15
C ARG A 13 -6.32 0.00 -12.30
N LEU A 14 -6.04 -0.10 -11.01
CA LEU A 14 -6.17 1.00 -10.06
C LEU A 14 -5.26 2.19 -10.46
N ARG A 15 -5.78 3.42 -10.54
CA ARG A 15 -5.03 4.69 -10.60
C ARG A 15 -5.27 5.61 -9.41
N LEU A 16 -4.24 6.32 -8.94
CA LEU A 16 -4.39 7.24 -7.81
C LEU A 16 -5.34 8.39 -8.19
N ALA A 17 -5.34 8.75 -9.47
CA ALA A 17 -6.28 9.68 -10.08
C ALA A 17 -7.76 9.27 -9.98
N ASP A 18 -8.07 8.00 -9.69
CA ASP A 18 -9.45 7.57 -9.43
C ASP A 18 -9.96 8.06 -8.05
N PHE A 19 -9.05 8.48 -7.16
CA PHE A 19 -9.35 8.86 -5.78
C PHE A 19 -8.99 10.31 -5.43
N ILE A 20 -7.97 10.85 -6.10
CA ILE A 20 -7.44 12.19 -5.85
C ILE A 20 -7.58 13.04 -7.12
N ARG A 21 -8.00 14.30 -6.94
CA ARG A 21 -8.13 15.26 -8.03
C ARG A 21 -6.78 15.53 -8.67
N ALA A 22 -6.76 15.68 -10.00
CA ALA A 22 -5.55 15.89 -10.78
C ALA A 22 -4.68 17.07 -10.32
N GLU A 23 -5.29 18.14 -9.78
CA GLU A 23 -4.57 19.31 -9.26
C GLU A 23 -3.71 19.02 -8.01
N HIS A 24 -3.95 17.89 -7.33
CA HIS A 24 -3.20 17.43 -6.16
C HIS A 24 -2.27 16.25 -6.49
N LEU A 25 -2.12 15.91 -7.78
CA LEU A 25 -1.30 14.80 -8.23
C LEU A 25 0.00 15.27 -8.85
N GLU A 26 1.08 14.63 -8.43
CA GLU A 26 2.40 14.71 -9.04
C GLU A 26 2.65 13.47 -9.89
N GLN A 27 3.29 13.64 -11.04
CA GLN A 27 3.67 12.54 -11.92
C GLN A 27 5.12 12.16 -11.63
N LEU A 28 5.33 10.91 -11.23
CA LEU A 28 6.65 10.35 -10.96
C LEU A 28 7.23 9.72 -12.22
N ARG A 29 8.53 9.92 -12.47
CA ARG A 29 9.29 9.33 -13.59
C ARG A 29 10.72 9.02 -13.17
N GLY A 30 11.31 7.95 -13.73
CA GLY A 30 12.69 7.58 -13.46
C GLY A 30 12.96 7.28 -11.99
N TRP A 31 11.95 6.80 -11.25
CA TRP A 31 12.10 6.47 -9.84
C TRP A 31 12.73 5.09 -9.70
N GLU A 32 13.91 5.01 -9.09
CA GLU A 32 14.61 3.74 -8.89
C GLU A 32 14.26 3.13 -7.53
N TYR A 33 13.61 1.97 -7.56
CA TYR A 33 13.18 1.24 -6.36
C TYR A 33 13.14 -0.27 -6.65
N LEU A 34 13.58 -1.09 -5.69
CA LEU A 34 13.72 -2.55 -5.87
C LEU A 34 14.47 -2.93 -7.16
N GLU A 35 15.55 -2.20 -7.46
CA GLU A 35 16.39 -2.39 -8.65
C GLU A 35 15.63 -2.25 -10.00
N ARG A 36 14.50 -1.53 -9.99
CA ARG A 36 13.65 -1.29 -11.17
C ARG A 36 13.35 0.20 -11.32
N CYS A 37 13.03 0.61 -12.56
CA CYS A 37 12.57 1.96 -12.85
C CYS A 37 11.04 2.04 -12.85
N TRP A 38 10.53 3.04 -12.15
CA TRP A 38 9.10 3.24 -11.93
C TRP A 38 8.64 4.60 -12.44
N ILE A 39 7.39 4.60 -12.90
CA ILE A 39 6.58 5.78 -13.12
C ILE A 39 5.34 5.69 -12.23
N GLY A 40 4.68 6.81 -11.98
CA GLY A 40 3.53 6.76 -11.10
C GLY A 40 2.84 8.09 -10.89
N GLU A 41 1.90 8.03 -9.97
CA GLU A 41 1.15 9.17 -9.48
C GLU A 41 1.40 9.27 -7.98
N ALA A 42 1.61 10.48 -7.47
CA ALA A 42 1.79 10.73 -6.05
C ALA A 42 0.98 11.93 -5.55
N SER A 43 0.66 11.91 -4.26
CA SER A 43 0.11 13.03 -3.50
C SER A 43 0.73 13.00 -2.11
N GLY A 44 1.76 13.82 -1.89
CA GLY A 44 2.61 13.69 -0.70
C GLY A 44 3.31 12.32 -0.68
N PHE A 45 3.15 11.57 0.42
CA PHE A 45 3.71 10.22 0.56
C PHE A 45 2.77 9.10 0.10
N THR A 46 1.60 9.42 -0.46
CA THR A 46 0.75 8.41 -1.10
C THR A 46 1.13 8.27 -2.57
N GLU A 47 1.49 7.07 -3.03
CA GLU A 47 1.97 6.84 -4.39
C GLU A 47 1.48 5.53 -5.00
N TRP A 48 1.11 5.56 -6.27
CA TRP A 48 0.71 4.40 -7.06
C TRP A 48 1.67 4.25 -8.23
N LEU A 49 2.50 3.22 -8.15
CA LEU A 49 3.63 3.02 -9.04
C LEU A 49 3.39 1.87 -10.02
N ARG A 50 3.96 2.07 -11.21
CA ARG A 50 3.93 1.18 -12.37
C ARG A 50 5.36 1.06 -12.86
N LEU A 51 5.74 -0.11 -13.35
CA LEU A 51 7.06 -0.30 -13.94
C LEU A 51 7.14 0.48 -15.25
N GLU A 52 8.29 1.08 -15.56
CA GLU A 52 8.52 1.71 -16.86
C GLU A 52 8.32 0.73 -18.04
N SER A 53 8.65 -0.55 -17.83
CA SER A 53 8.42 -1.64 -18.80
C SER A 53 6.94 -2.00 -18.99
N ALA A 54 6.09 -1.71 -18.00
CA ALA A 54 4.67 -2.06 -17.98
C ALA A 54 3.83 -0.88 -17.45
N PRO A 55 3.79 0.26 -18.17
CA PRO A 55 3.25 1.52 -17.68
C PRO A 55 1.73 1.51 -17.48
N GLU A 56 1.04 0.47 -17.96
CA GLU A 56 -0.41 0.30 -17.88
C GLU A 56 -0.86 -0.52 -16.66
N VAL A 57 0.06 -1.02 -15.84
CA VAL A 57 -0.27 -1.95 -14.75
C VAL A 57 0.32 -1.45 -13.44
N THR A 58 -0.53 -1.11 -12.48
CA THR A 58 -0.12 -0.79 -11.10
C THR A 58 0.50 -2.02 -10.45
N ARG A 59 1.68 -1.82 -9.89
CA ARG A 59 2.51 -2.86 -9.30
C ARG A 59 2.94 -2.56 -7.87
N SER A 60 2.83 -1.31 -7.42
CA SER A 60 3.04 -0.96 -6.02
C SER A 60 2.11 0.18 -5.65
N VAL A 61 1.57 0.11 -4.45
CA VAL A 61 0.87 1.24 -3.82
C VAL A 61 1.47 1.49 -2.46
N ALA A 62 1.58 2.76 -2.10
CA ALA A 62 1.85 3.18 -0.75
C ALA A 62 0.88 4.28 -0.36
N MET A 63 0.41 4.28 0.89
CA MET A 63 -0.59 5.24 1.37
C MET A 63 -0.18 5.82 2.70
N ASP A 64 -0.17 7.14 2.75
CA ASP A 64 -0.10 7.92 3.97
C ASP A 64 -1.51 8.10 4.54
N LEU A 65 -1.77 7.42 5.66
CA LEU A 65 -3.07 7.36 6.30
C LEU A 65 -3.35 8.57 7.21
N VAL A 66 -2.41 9.51 7.33
CA VAL A 66 -2.58 10.74 8.12
C VAL A 66 -2.67 11.99 7.25
N ALA A 67 -2.19 11.92 6.00
CA ALA A 67 -2.16 13.07 5.10
C ALA A 67 -3.45 13.32 4.30
N LEU A 68 -4.28 12.30 4.09
CA LEU A 68 -5.46 12.40 3.22
C LEU A 68 -6.77 12.44 4.03
N PRO A 69 -7.86 13.04 3.48
CA PRO A 69 -9.17 13.01 4.10
C PRO A 69 -9.66 11.57 4.33
N GLU A 70 -10.29 11.31 5.48
CA GLU A 70 -10.78 9.98 5.87
C GLU A 70 -11.64 9.32 4.78
N ALA A 71 -12.54 10.07 4.12
CA ALA A 71 -13.38 9.53 3.06
C ALA A 71 -12.56 9.01 1.85
N THR A 72 -11.48 9.70 1.50
CA THR A 72 -10.56 9.29 0.44
C THR A 72 -9.80 8.02 0.85
N LEU A 73 -9.30 7.97 2.09
CA LEU A 73 -8.61 6.80 2.63
C LEU A 73 -9.51 5.57 2.66
N GLN A 74 -10.75 5.70 3.13
CA GLN A 74 -11.74 4.62 3.15
C GLN A 74 -12.04 4.11 1.73
N SER A 75 -12.14 5.00 0.75
CA SER A 75 -12.33 4.62 -0.65
C SER A 75 -11.14 3.82 -1.19
N MET A 76 -9.91 4.25 -0.91
CA MET A 76 -8.69 3.55 -1.35
C MET A 76 -8.53 2.19 -0.68
N ILE A 77 -8.68 2.12 0.65
CA ILE A 77 -8.62 0.86 1.42
C ILE A 77 -9.71 -0.10 0.94
N GLY A 78 -10.92 0.40 0.71
CA GLY A 78 -12.03 -0.38 0.15
C GLY A 78 -11.71 -0.94 -1.23
N ALA A 79 -11.08 -0.15 -2.11
CA ALA A 79 -10.63 -0.61 -3.41
C ALA A 79 -9.55 -1.71 -3.32
N LEU A 80 -8.66 -1.64 -2.34
CA LEU A 80 -7.65 -2.68 -2.06
C LEU A 80 -8.22 -3.93 -1.36
N ARG A 81 -9.48 -3.87 -0.92
CA ARG A 81 -10.15 -4.91 -0.12
C ARG A 81 -9.35 -5.30 1.13
N LEU A 82 -8.76 -4.30 1.78
CA LEU A 82 -8.04 -4.48 3.04
C LEU A 82 -8.96 -4.13 4.23
N PRO A 83 -9.06 -4.99 5.26
CA PRO A 83 -9.80 -4.68 6.48
C PRO A 83 -8.96 -3.82 7.44
N LEU A 84 -8.44 -2.70 6.94
CA LEU A 84 -7.57 -1.78 7.69
C LEU A 84 -8.24 -0.42 7.86
N ARG A 85 -7.78 0.35 8.84
CA ARG A 85 -8.12 1.77 9.01
C ARG A 85 -6.95 2.48 9.70
N ALA A 86 -6.89 3.80 9.57
CA ALA A 86 -5.93 4.60 10.31
C ALA A 86 -6.05 4.35 11.83
N GLY A 87 -4.92 4.33 12.51
CA GLY A 87 -4.84 4.24 13.96
C GLY A 87 -5.02 2.86 14.58
N LEU A 88 -5.06 1.79 13.79
CA LEU A 88 -5.02 0.43 14.35
C LEU A 88 -3.67 0.16 15.02
N ASP A 89 -3.68 -0.45 16.20
CA ASP A 89 -2.46 -0.88 16.86
C ASP A 89 -1.92 -2.21 16.27
N GLN A 90 -0.74 -2.62 16.74
CA GLN A 90 -0.10 -3.85 16.25
C GLN A 90 -0.95 -5.10 16.53
N GLN A 91 -1.64 -5.16 17.67
CA GLN A 91 -2.45 -6.31 18.07
C GLN A 91 -3.71 -6.42 17.21
N GLU A 92 -4.35 -5.29 16.90
CA GLU A 92 -5.50 -5.26 15.99
C GLU A 92 -5.11 -5.72 14.58
N ILE A 93 -3.93 -5.31 14.08
CA ILE A 93 -3.43 -5.72 12.76
C ILE A 93 -3.09 -7.21 12.73
N THR A 94 -2.39 -7.74 13.75
CA THR A 94 -2.05 -9.17 13.79
C THR A 94 -3.26 -10.06 14.02
N ALA A 95 -4.30 -9.58 14.71
CA ALA A 95 -5.57 -10.29 14.81
C ALA A 95 -6.25 -10.51 13.44
N VAL A 96 -5.98 -9.63 12.47
CA VAL A 96 -6.53 -9.71 11.10
C VAL A 96 -5.67 -10.59 10.21
N PHE A 97 -4.35 -10.37 10.20
CA PHE A 97 -3.44 -10.99 9.22
C PHE A 97 -2.61 -12.16 9.76
N GLY A 98 -2.66 -12.41 11.07
CA GLY A 98 -1.78 -13.36 11.76
C GLY A 98 -0.44 -12.73 12.14
N GLU A 99 0.57 -13.57 12.33
CA GLU A 99 1.93 -13.12 12.65
C GLU A 99 2.61 -12.51 11.40
N PRO A 100 3.35 -11.41 11.56
CA PRO A 100 4.11 -10.84 10.46
C PRO A 100 5.25 -11.78 10.05
N THR A 101 5.56 -11.80 8.76
CA THR A 101 6.73 -12.51 8.23
C THR A 101 8.03 -11.80 8.56
N GLU A 102 7.97 -10.47 8.75
CA GLU A 102 9.11 -9.64 9.13
C GLU A 102 8.63 -8.41 9.92
N THR A 103 9.46 -7.95 10.84
CA THR A 103 9.25 -6.72 11.60
C THR A 103 10.46 -5.81 11.44
N GLN A 104 10.26 -4.62 10.90
CA GLN A 104 11.33 -3.66 10.58
C GLN A 104 11.20 -2.40 11.45
N ARG A 105 12.31 -1.97 12.05
CA ARG A 105 12.37 -0.73 12.84
C ARG A 105 13.52 0.14 12.34
N PHE A 106 13.19 1.17 11.56
CA PHE A 106 14.17 2.12 11.01
C PHE A 106 14.36 3.37 11.88
N VAL A 107 13.32 3.74 12.63
CA VAL A 107 13.33 4.85 13.59
C VAL A 107 12.67 4.39 14.89
N GLN A 108 12.88 5.12 15.98
CA GLN A 108 12.49 4.66 17.30
C GLN A 108 10.97 4.61 17.51
N ASP A 109 10.23 5.57 16.95
CA ASP A 109 8.82 5.85 17.23
C ASP A 109 7.82 5.03 16.41
N ARG A 110 8.29 4.19 15.48
CA ARG A 110 7.42 3.37 14.62
C ARG A 110 8.07 2.06 14.22
N VAL A 111 7.23 1.10 13.89
CA VAL A 111 7.62 -0.22 13.39
C VAL A 111 6.81 -0.56 12.15
N THR A 112 7.42 -1.23 11.18
CA THR A 112 6.72 -1.79 10.03
C THR A 112 6.56 -3.29 10.22
N LEU A 113 5.31 -3.75 10.21
CA LEU A 113 4.94 -5.16 10.20
C LEU A 113 4.72 -5.59 8.74
N VAL A 114 5.42 -6.63 8.29
CA VAL A 114 5.32 -7.14 6.92
C VAL A 114 4.53 -8.44 6.94
N PHE A 115 3.54 -8.56 6.05
CA PHE A 115 2.69 -9.74 5.92
C PHE A 115 2.70 -10.24 4.48
N ARG A 116 2.50 -11.55 4.31
CA ARG A 116 2.13 -12.14 3.03
C ARG A 116 0.64 -12.46 3.04
N ILE A 117 -0.14 -11.74 2.25
CA ILE A 117 -1.61 -11.89 2.16
C ILE A 117 -2.01 -12.41 0.78
N GLY A 118 -3.21 -12.99 0.67
CA GLY A 118 -3.72 -13.56 -0.59
C GLY A 118 -3.15 -14.95 -0.88
N ALA A 119 -4.03 -15.95 -1.03
CA ALA A 119 -3.61 -17.35 -1.21
C ALA A 119 -3.24 -17.70 -2.67
N VAL A 120 -3.98 -17.14 -3.64
CA VAL A 120 -3.82 -17.46 -5.08
C VAL A 120 -2.97 -16.40 -5.77
N GLU A 121 -3.24 -15.14 -5.46
CA GLU A 121 -2.55 -13.97 -6.00
C GLU A 121 -1.95 -13.20 -4.81
N PRO A 122 -0.76 -13.62 -4.32
CA PRO A 122 -0.22 -13.10 -3.10
C PRO A 122 0.31 -11.66 -3.23
N TYR A 123 0.26 -10.94 -2.12
CA TYR A 123 0.86 -9.62 -1.93
C TYR A 123 1.76 -9.61 -0.70
N GLU A 124 2.79 -8.77 -0.78
CA GLU A 124 3.47 -8.29 0.41
C GLU A 124 2.76 -7.02 0.86
N LEU A 125 2.39 -6.98 2.14
CA LEU A 125 1.71 -5.86 2.79
C LEU A 125 2.60 -5.36 3.93
N GLY A 126 3.09 -4.14 3.83
CA GLY A 126 3.77 -3.44 4.92
C GLY A 126 2.79 -2.55 5.67
N CYS A 127 2.76 -2.65 7.00
CA CYS A 127 1.94 -1.82 7.88
C CYS A 127 2.86 -1.07 8.85
N THR A 128 3.04 0.24 8.67
CA THR A 128 3.84 1.06 9.59
C THR A 128 2.97 1.62 10.71
N VAL A 129 3.27 1.19 11.94
CA VAL A 129 2.55 1.54 13.17
C VAL A 129 3.42 2.46 14.01
N HIS A 130 2.94 3.67 14.26
CA HIS A 130 3.52 4.63 15.20
C HIS A 130 3.07 4.32 16.63
N GLU A 131 3.95 4.49 17.61
CA GLU A 131 3.72 4.10 19.01
C GLU A 131 2.49 4.81 19.63
N GLU A 132 2.25 6.07 19.28
CA GLU A 132 1.11 6.84 19.81
C GLU A 132 -0.10 6.94 18.88
N GLN A 133 0.11 6.79 17.57
CA GLN A 133 -0.91 7.09 16.57
C GLN A 133 -1.48 5.84 15.90
N GLY A 134 -0.92 4.65 16.17
CA GLY A 134 -1.30 3.41 15.50
C GLY A 134 -0.83 3.39 14.04
N LEU A 135 -1.58 2.69 13.19
CA LEU A 135 -1.29 2.54 11.76
C LEU A 135 -1.35 3.90 11.05
N ILE A 136 -0.19 4.34 10.54
CA ILE A 136 -0.03 5.64 9.86
C ILE A 136 0.34 5.52 8.39
N TYR A 137 0.84 4.36 7.96
CA TYR A 137 1.30 4.15 6.59
C TYR A 137 1.15 2.68 6.19
N LEU A 138 0.83 2.44 4.91
CA LEU A 138 0.82 1.09 4.34
C LEU A 138 1.54 1.04 2.99
N THR A 139 2.12 -0.11 2.67
CA THR A 139 2.62 -0.46 1.34
C THR A 139 2.02 -1.78 0.90
N MET A 140 1.74 -1.94 -0.39
CA MET A 140 1.25 -3.21 -0.93
C MET A 140 1.74 -3.40 -2.37
N HIS A 141 2.32 -4.56 -2.66
CA HIS A 141 2.69 -4.95 -4.01
C HIS A 141 2.52 -6.47 -4.22
N PRO A 142 2.21 -6.93 -5.44
CA PRO A 142 2.24 -8.35 -5.77
C PRO A 142 3.57 -9.01 -5.40
N THR A 143 3.53 -10.25 -4.90
CA THR A 143 4.75 -11.01 -4.53
C THR A 143 4.71 -12.45 -5.07
N PRO A 144 5.71 -12.90 -5.86
CA PRO A 144 6.86 -12.12 -6.33
C PRO A 144 6.41 -10.96 -7.21
N LEU A 145 7.20 -9.90 -7.24
CA LEU A 145 6.92 -8.76 -8.10
C LEU A 145 7.04 -9.23 -9.57
N PRO A 146 5.98 -9.15 -10.38
CA PRO A 146 6.03 -9.57 -11.78
C PRO A 146 7.02 -8.71 -12.55
N ASP A 147 7.75 -9.31 -13.48
CA ASP A 147 8.63 -8.60 -14.42
C ASP A 147 7.89 -7.59 -15.31
#